data_AF-A0A938U2L0-F1
#
_entry.id   AF-A0A938U2L0-F1
#
_cell.length_a   1.000
_cell.length_b   1.000
_cell.length_c   1.000
_cell.angle_alpha   90.00
_cell.angle_beta   90.00
_cell.angle_gamma   90.00
#
_symmetry.space_group_name_H-M   'P 1'
#
loop_
_entity.id
_entity.type
_entity.pdbx_description
1 polymer ?
#
loop_
_entity_poly.entity_id
_entity_poly.type
_entity_poly.pdbx_seq_one_letter_code
_entity_poly.pdbx_strand_id
1 'polypeptide(L)'
;MLNSLFLFILALLIILPTCSGEKPKGPPPPVPVAVAAAVKQDVPVQIRTIGAVEPFATVSIKARVGGELKQVNFREGQDVKKGELLFVIDPRTWEA
;
A
#
# COMPACT_ATOMS: atom_id res chain seq x y z
N MET A 1 -62.96 72.27 31.05
CA MET A 1 -63.02 71.47 29.80
C MET A 1 -61.66 70.97 29.30
N LEU A 2 -60.52 71.51 29.76
CA LEU A 2 -59.17 71.12 29.29
C LEU A 2 -58.61 69.83 29.95
N ASN A 3 -59.11 69.43 31.12
CA ASN A 3 -58.60 68.29 31.90
C ASN A 3 -59.11 66.91 31.43
N SER A 4 -60.29 66.85 30.79
CA SER A 4 -60.87 65.60 30.28
C SER A 4 -60.18 65.10 29.00
N LEU A 5 -59.53 66.00 28.25
CA LEU A 5 -58.83 65.66 27.00
C LEU A 5 -57.47 65.03 27.29
N PHE A 6 -56.80 65.46 28.37
CA PHE A 6 -55.49 64.93 28.78
C PHE A 6 -55.58 63.50 29.34
N LEU A 7 -56.68 63.19 30.05
CA LEU A 7 -56.97 61.85 30.59
C LEU A 7 -57.19 60.81 29.48
N PHE A 8 -57.76 61.21 28.34
CA PHE A 8 -58.00 60.33 27.20
C PHE A 8 -56.72 60.02 26.41
N ILE A 9 -55.79 60.99 26.31
CA ILE A 9 -54.48 60.82 25.65
C ILE A 9 -53.57 59.90 26.48
N LEU A 10 -53.60 60.02 27.81
CA LEU A 10 -52.85 59.13 28.71
C LEU A 10 -53.41 57.70 28.68
N ALA A 11 -54.73 57.54 28.58
CA ALA A 11 -55.36 56.24 28.43
C ALA A 11 -55.01 55.57 27.09
N LEU A 12 -54.95 56.33 25.99
CA LEU A 12 -54.60 55.82 24.66
C LEU A 12 -53.14 55.33 24.56
N LEU A 13 -52.23 55.92 25.33
CA LEU A 13 -50.81 55.52 25.37
C LEU A 13 -50.58 54.21 26.13
N ILE A 14 -51.52 53.79 26.99
CA ILE A 14 -51.46 52.54 27.77
C ILE A 14 -52.01 51.33 26.99
N ILE A 15 -52.73 51.56 25.88
CA ILE A 15 -53.36 50.49 25.07
C ILE A 15 -52.49 50.05 23.89
N LEU A 16 -51.25 50.54 23.73
CA LEU A 16 -50.32 49.95 22.78
C LEU A 16 -49.77 48.65 23.37
N PRO A 17 -50.16 47.46 22.84
CA PRO A 17 -49.56 46.23 23.27
C PRO A 17 -48.12 46.23 22.74
N THR A 18 -47.15 46.15 23.64
CA THR A 18 -45.77 45.79 23.28
C THR A 18 -45.78 44.33 22.84
N CYS A 19 -46.10 44.12 21.56
CA CYS A 19 -46.12 42.81 20.94
C CYS A 19 -44.68 42.50 20.52
N SER A 20 -43.91 41.93 21.44
CA SER A 20 -42.60 41.36 21.15
C SER A 20 -42.80 40.06 20.37
N GLY A 21 -42.92 40.17 19.05
CA GLY A 21 -43.00 39.03 18.15
C GLY A 21 -41.61 38.46 17.89
N GLU A 22 -41.19 37.47 18.67
CA GLU A 22 -40.07 36.60 18.28
C GLU A 22 -40.50 35.82 17.03
N LYS A 23 -39.95 36.20 15.86
CA LYS A 23 -40.09 35.41 14.64
C LYS A 23 -39.40 34.06 14.87
N PRO A 24 -40.09 32.92 14.72
CA PRO A 24 -39.42 31.62 14.79
C PRO A 24 -38.33 31.60 13.72
N LYS A 25 -37.09 31.42 14.18
CA LYS A 25 -35.92 31.30 13.31
C LYS A 25 -36.14 30.05 12.47
N GLY A 26 -36.30 30.23 11.15
CA GLY A 26 -36.47 29.12 10.23
C GLY A 26 -35.31 28.12 10.32
N PRO A 27 -35.49 26.90 9.80
CA PRO A 27 -34.42 25.90 9.80
C PRO A 27 -33.13 26.49 9.21
N PRO A 28 -31.96 26.16 9.76
CA PRO A 28 -30.70 26.63 9.21
C PRO A 28 -30.57 26.22 7.74
N PRO A 29 -29.94 27.07 6.90
CA PRO A 29 -29.78 26.78 5.48
C PRO A 29 -28.98 25.48 5.29
N PRO A 30 -29.29 24.69 4.25
CA PRO A 30 -28.58 23.44 3.99
C PRO A 30 -27.10 23.71 3.75
N VAL A 31 -26.25 22.94 4.43
CA VAL A 31 -24.79 23.02 4.30
C VAL A 31 -24.38 22.27 3.03
N PRO A 32 -23.67 22.91 2.08
CA PRO A 32 -23.20 22.22 0.89
C PRO A 32 -22.13 21.19 1.27
N VAL A 33 -22.30 19.97 0.77
CA VAL A 33 -21.35 18.85 0.96
C VAL A 33 -20.87 18.34 -0.38
N ALA A 34 -19.59 17.99 -0.46
CA ALA A 34 -19.04 17.28 -1.61
C ALA A 34 -19.34 15.79 -1.46
N VAL A 35 -19.91 15.19 -2.51
CA VAL A 35 -20.21 13.74 -2.56
C VAL A 35 -19.45 13.09 -3.71
N ALA A 36 -19.07 11.83 -3.52
CA ALA A 36 -18.50 10.97 -4.54
C ALA A 36 -19.27 9.65 -4.60
N ALA A 37 -19.48 9.12 -5.81
CA ALA A 37 -20.15 7.84 -6.00
C ALA A 37 -19.23 6.67 -5.64
N ALA A 38 -19.68 5.79 -4.74
CA ALA A 38 -18.93 4.58 -4.39
C ALA A 38 -19.07 3.53 -5.51
N VAL A 39 -17.93 3.06 -6.03
CA VAL A 39 -17.86 1.99 -7.03
C VAL A 39 -17.16 0.78 -6.41
N LYS A 40 -17.75 -0.41 -6.56
CA LYS A 40 -17.09 -1.67 -6.19
C LYS A 40 -16.21 -2.11 -7.34
N GLN A 41 -14.95 -2.35 -7.06
CA GLN A 41 -13.99 -2.89 -8.02
C GLN A 41 -13.16 -3.96 -7.30
N ASP A 42 -12.85 -5.03 -8.02
CA ASP A 42 -11.96 -6.08 -7.53
C ASP A 42 -10.53 -5.56 -7.53
N VAL A 43 -9.93 -5.48 -6.34
CA VAL A 43 -8.53 -5.08 -6.14
C VAL A 43 -7.74 -6.30 -5.73
N PRO A 44 -6.73 -6.74 -6.51
CA PRO A 44 -5.94 -7.90 -6.17
C PRO A 44 -5.05 -7.59 -4.95
N VAL A 45 -5.10 -8.46 -3.94
CA VAL A 45 -4.18 -8.43 -2.80
C VAL A 45 -2.87 -9.07 -3.23
N GLN A 46 -1.81 -8.26 -3.38
CA GLN A 46 -0.48 -8.74 -3.75
C GLN A 46 0.36 -8.98 -2.50
N ILE A 47 0.83 -10.21 -2.31
CA ILE A 47 1.80 -10.55 -1.26
C ILE A 47 3.19 -10.56 -1.89
N ARG A 48 4.05 -9.63 -1.45
CA ARG A 48 5.45 -9.57 -1.87
C ARG A 48 6.30 -10.28 -0.84
N THR A 49 7.00 -11.32 -1.27
CA THR A 49 7.87 -12.12 -0.41
C THR A 49 9.20 -12.34 -1.11
N ILE A 50 10.26 -12.44 -0.32
CA ILE A 50 11.60 -12.78 -0.79
C ILE A 50 11.72 -14.31 -0.68
N GLY A 51 12.00 -14.96 -1.79
CA GLY A 51 12.30 -16.40 -1.84
C GLY A 51 13.75 -16.64 -2.26
N ALA A 52 14.32 -17.75 -1.80
CA ALA A 52 15.61 -18.25 -2.29
C ALA A 52 15.38 -19.25 -3.43
N VAL A 53 16.29 -19.28 -4.40
CA VAL A 53 16.26 -20.27 -5.50
C VAL A 53 17.22 -21.39 -5.14
N GLU A 54 16.72 -22.63 -5.15
CA GLU A 54 17.54 -23.82 -4.95
C GLU A 54 17.75 -24.57 -6.27
N PRO A 55 18.98 -25.03 -6.56
CA PRO A 55 19.25 -25.86 -7.73
C PRO A 55 18.59 -27.23 -7.59
N PHE A 56 18.08 -27.79 -8.69
CA PHE A 56 17.49 -29.13 -8.69
C PHE A 56 18.49 -30.22 -8.28
N ALA A 57 19.76 -30.08 -8.68
CA ALA A 57 20.84 -30.97 -8.29
C ALA A 57 22.18 -30.23 -8.26
N THR A 58 22.95 -30.45 -7.20
CA THR A 58 24.33 -29.96 -7.07
C THR A 58 25.26 -31.15 -6.96
N VAL A 59 26.22 -31.27 -7.87
CA VAL A 59 27.18 -32.38 -7.89
C VAL A 59 28.59 -31.84 -7.69
N SER A 60 29.23 -32.22 -6.59
CA SER A 60 30.65 -31.94 -6.37
C SER A 60 31.51 -33.03 -7.02
N ILE A 61 32.26 -32.67 -8.06
CA ILE A 61 33.18 -33.59 -8.73
C ILE A 61 34.46 -33.70 -7.89
N LYS A 62 34.82 -34.94 -7.52
CA LYS A 62 36.07 -35.26 -6.82
C LYS A 62 36.88 -36.26 -7.62
N ALA A 63 38.19 -36.06 -7.67
CA ALA A 63 39.12 -37.02 -8.22
C ALA A 63 39.08 -38.32 -7.39
N ARG A 64 39.01 -39.47 -8.06
CA ARG A 64 39.06 -40.79 -7.39
C ARG A 64 40.49 -41.23 -7.03
N VAL A 65 41.47 -40.67 -7.72
CA VAL A 65 42.90 -40.96 -7.54
C VAL A 65 43.61 -39.68 -7.13
N GLY A 66 44.64 -39.81 -6.29
CA GLY A 66 45.57 -38.73 -6.01
C GLY A 66 46.56 -38.57 -7.15
N GLY A 67 46.94 -37.33 -7.45
CA GLY A 67 47.92 -37.00 -8.48
C GLY A 67 47.92 -35.50 -8.77
N GLU A 68 48.91 -35.04 -9.53
CA GLU A 68 48.99 -33.63 -9.94
C GLU A 68 47.95 -33.33 -11.03
N LEU A 69 47.30 -32.17 -10.93
CA LEU A 69 46.36 -31.72 -11.95
C LEU A 69 47.13 -31.22 -13.18
N LYS A 70 47.01 -31.93 -14.30
CA LYS A 70 47.73 -31.63 -15.55
C LYS A 70 46.99 -30.62 -16.42
N GLN A 71 45.67 -30.74 -16.53
CA GLN A 71 44.87 -29.87 -17.40
C GLN A 71 43.43 -29.71 -16.90
N VAL A 72 42.87 -28.52 -17.14
CA VAL A 72 41.45 -28.17 -16.96
C VAL A 72 40.84 -27.94 -18.35
N ASN A 73 39.74 -28.62 -18.64
CA ASN A 73 39.18 -28.72 -19.99
C ASN A 73 37.80 -28.04 -20.14
N PHE A 74 37.36 -27.28 -19.15
CA PHE A 74 36.10 -26.53 -19.18
C PHE A 74 36.34 -25.05 -18.83
N ARG A 75 35.39 -24.19 -19.23
CA ARG A 75 35.36 -22.78 -18.82
C ARG A 75 34.37 -22.60 -17.67
N GLU A 76 34.65 -21.67 -16.77
CA GLU A 76 33.73 -21.34 -15.68
C GLU A 76 32.37 -20.88 -16.22
N GLY A 77 31.29 -21.44 -15.68
CA GLY A 77 29.92 -21.17 -16.14
C GLY A 77 29.52 -21.85 -17.44
N GLN A 78 30.37 -22.71 -18.01
CA GLN A 78 30.03 -23.49 -19.21
C GLN A 78 29.10 -24.66 -18.86
N ASP A 79 28.08 -24.87 -19.70
CA ASP A 79 27.28 -26.09 -19.66
C ASP A 79 28.11 -27.29 -20.14
N VAL A 80 28.22 -28.32 -19.30
CA VAL A 80 28.97 -29.55 -19.58
C VAL A 80 28.05 -30.76 -19.60
N LYS A 81 28.36 -31.74 -20.46
CA LYS A 81 27.56 -32.97 -20.58
C LYS A 81 28.12 -34.09 -19.73
N LYS A 82 27.27 -35.06 -19.39
CA LYS A 82 27.71 -36.27 -18.69
C LYS A 82 28.76 -37.01 -19.53
N GLY A 83 29.91 -37.29 -18.91
CA GLY A 83 31.03 -38.00 -19.55
C GLY A 83 32.03 -37.09 -20.27
N GLU A 84 31.84 -35.77 -20.24
CA GLU A 84 32.81 -34.82 -20.76
C GLU A 84 34.07 -34.79 -19.89
N LEU A 85 35.24 -34.69 -20.54
CA LEU A 85 36.52 -34.62 -19.85
C LEU A 85 36.67 -33.24 -19.21
N LEU A 86 36.61 -33.18 -17.89
CA LEU A 86 36.74 -31.92 -17.14
C LEU A 86 38.18 -31.67 -16.67
N PHE A 87 38.84 -32.73 -16.21
CA PHE A 87 40.17 -32.67 -15.59
C PHE A 87 41.04 -33.83 -16.06
N VAL A 88 42.31 -33.57 -16.31
CA VAL A 88 43.33 -34.59 -16.56
C VAL A 88 44.29 -34.61 -15.38
N ILE A 89 44.43 -35.78 -14.74
CA ILE A 89 45.38 -36.01 -13.66
C ILE A 89 46.63 -36.67 -14.26
N ASP A 90 47.82 -36.23 -13.86
CA ASP A 90 49.08 -36.79 -14.35
C ASP A 90 49.19 -38.29 -13.98
N PRO A 91 49.48 -39.17 -14.96
CA PRO A 91 49.47 -40.58 -14.73
C PRO A 91 50.70 -41.19 -14.07
N ARG A 92 51.80 -40.43 -13.96
CA ARG A 92 53.08 -40.92 -13.43
C ARG A 92 52.99 -41.46 -11.99
N THR A 93 51.99 -41.01 -11.22
CA THR A 93 51.77 -41.48 -9.85
C THR A 93 51.07 -42.84 -9.77
N TRP A 94 50.46 -43.32 -10.86
CA TRP A 94 49.77 -44.62 -10.91
C TRP A 94 50.33 -45.62 -11.92
N GLU A 95 51.18 -45.19 -12.87
CA GLU A 95 51.83 -46.06 -13.86
C GLU A 95 53.13 -46.73 -13.38
N ALA A 96 53.49 -46.60 -12.09
CA ALA A 96 54.72 -47.14 -11.49
C ALA A 96 54.45 -48.37 -10.59
#